data_AF-A0A3B8U936-F1
#
_entry.id   AF-A0A3B8U936-F1
#
_cell.length_a   1.000
_cell.length_b   1.000
_cell.length_c   1.000
_cell.angle_alpha   90.00
_cell.angle_beta   90.00
_cell.angle_gamma   90.00
#
_symmetry.space_group_name_H-M   'P 1'
#
loop_
_entity.id
_entity.type
_entity.pdbx_description
1 polymer ?
#
loop_
_entity_poly.entity_id
_entity_poly.type
_entity_poly.pdbx_seq_one_letter_code
_entity_poly.pdbx_strand_id
1 'polypeptide(L)'
;MNEKDIKIRKQWLGLLVLSIVINSVSSLLQSRLNPALNQIPQIQYISFFIPLIISIVFGYALYHCIYKKPGTKLLTFCLIATAVSMVTTLLLFLTGKVPLPTYIPYYSVYLIASQILGVCWIVLCWKMLKINKRLKKLSSPLV
;
A
#
# COMPACT_ATOMS: atom_id res chain seq x y z
N MET A 1 1.30 -26.28 -0.15
CA MET A 1 0.75 -24.95 -0.49
C MET A 1 0.19 -25.04 -1.91
N ASN A 2 -1.05 -24.64 -2.16
CA ASN A 2 -1.69 -24.90 -3.46
C ASN A 2 -1.16 -23.92 -4.54
N GLU A 3 -1.27 -24.27 -5.82
CA GLU A 3 -0.90 -23.40 -6.94
C GLU A 3 -1.59 -22.01 -6.89
N LYS A 4 -2.85 -21.98 -6.44
CA LYS A 4 -3.62 -20.75 -6.22
C LYS A 4 -2.96 -19.83 -5.18
N ASP A 5 -2.38 -20.39 -4.11
CA ASP A 5 -1.72 -19.63 -3.04
C ASP A 5 -0.39 -19.06 -3.55
N ILE A 6 0.35 -19.83 -4.36
CA ILE A 6 1.58 -19.37 -5.02
C ILE A 6 1.29 -18.21 -5.97
N LYS A 7 0.21 -18.29 -6.75
CA LYS A 7 -0.21 -17.20 -7.65
C LYS A 7 -0.54 -15.92 -6.87
N ILE A 8 -1.27 -16.02 -5.76
CA ILE A 8 -1.61 -14.88 -4.91
C ILE A 8 -0.36 -14.26 -4.28
N ARG A 9 0.62 -15.08 -3.86
CA ARG A 9 1.91 -14.59 -3.38
C ARG A 9 2.69 -13.82 -4.45
N LYS A 10 2.72 -14.32 -5.69
CA LYS A 10 3.36 -13.60 -6.82
C LYS A 10 2.64 -12.28 -7.10
N GLN A 11 1.31 -12.26 -7.09
CA GLN A 11 0.52 -11.03 -7.27
C GLN A 11 0.81 -10.00 -6.17
N TRP A 12 1.00 -10.44 -4.92
CA TRP A 12 1.38 -9.56 -3.82
C TRP A 12 2.75 -8.92 -4.00
N LEU A 13 3.75 -9.75 -4.31
CA LEU A 13 5.11 -9.27 -4.55
C LEU A 13 5.13 -8.31 -5.75
N GLY A 14 4.42 -8.65 -6.82
CA GLY A 14 4.26 -7.79 -7.98
C GLY A 14 3.61 -6.45 -7.62
N LEU A 15 2.54 -6.45 -6.82
CA LEU A 15 1.87 -5.23 -6.37
C LEU A 15 2.76 -4.40 -5.45
N LEU A 16 3.55 -5.03 -4.57
CA LEU A 16 4.49 -4.35 -3.69
C LEU A 16 5.61 -3.67 -4.47
N VAL A 17 6.20 -4.38 -5.45
CA VAL A 17 7.20 -3.79 -6.36
C VAL A 17 6.59 -2.65 -7.18
N LEU A 18 5.40 -2.85 -7.74
CA LEU A 18 4.71 -1.81 -8.50
C LEU A 18 4.41 -0.57 -7.65
N SER A 19 3.98 -0.77 -6.40
CA SER A 19 3.73 0.33 -5.45
C SER A 19 5.03 1.09 -5.15
N ILE A 20 6.15 0.38 -4.96
CA ILE A 20 7.45 1.01 -4.76
C ILE A 20 7.85 1.85 -5.98
N VAL A 21 7.70 1.30 -7.19
CA VAL A 21 8.05 2.01 -8.44
C VAL A 21 7.19 3.26 -8.61
N ILE A 22 5.86 3.15 -8.45
CA ILE A 22 4.95 4.30 -8.61
C ILE A 22 5.28 5.39 -7.60
N ASN A 23 5.41 5.06 -6.31
CA ASN A 23 5.78 6.05 -5.29
C ASN A 23 7.16 6.66 -5.59
N SER A 24 8.12 5.86 -6.05
CA SER A 24 9.47 6.34 -6.34
C SER A 24 9.47 7.34 -7.49
N VAL A 25 8.79 7.01 -8.59
CA VAL A 25 8.64 7.88 -9.76
C VAL A 25 7.88 9.15 -9.38
N SER A 26 6.81 9.05 -8.60
CA SER A 26 6.02 10.22 -8.18
C SER A 26 6.82 11.17 -7.27
N SER A 27 7.59 10.65 -6.32
CA SER A 27 8.46 11.47 -5.49
C SER A 27 9.58 12.14 -6.30
N LEU A 28 10.16 11.43 -7.28
CA LEU A 28 11.20 11.98 -8.16
C LEU A 28 10.66 13.06 -9.11
N LEU A 29 9.43 12.92 -9.58
CA LEU A 29 8.75 13.96 -10.36
C LEU A 29 8.40 15.17 -9.50
N GLN A 30 7.93 14.97 -8.27
CA GLN A 30 7.63 16.08 -7.34
C GLN A 30 8.89 16.87 -6.97
N SER A 31 10.02 16.21 -6.73
CA SER A 31 11.28 16.90 -6.42
C SER A 31 11.78 17.75 -7.58
N ARG A 32 11.61 17.28 -8.83
CA ARG A 32 12.02 18.03 -10.03
C ARG A 32 11.09 19.20 -10.37
N LEU A 33 9.79 19.06 -10.10
CA LEU A 33 8.77 20.02 -10.55
C LEU A 33 8.35 21.04 -9.49
N ASN A 34 8.72 20.86 -8.22
CA ASN A 34 8.35 21.78 -7.14
C ASN A 34 9.56 22.62 -6.67
N PRO A 35 9.68 23.89 -7.09
CA PRO A 35 10.83 24.74 -6.75
C PRO A 35 10.97 25.03 -5.25
N ALA A 36 9.88 24.93 -4.48
CA ALA A 36 9.92 25.09 -3.01
C ALA A 36 10.64 23.92 -2.31
N LEU A 37 10.57 22.72 -2.87
CA LEU A 37 11.26 21.54 -2.34
C LEU A 37 12.75 21.52 -2.70
N ASN A 38 13.19 22.25 -3.73
CA ASN A 38 14.60 22.33 -4.14
C ASN A 38 15.48 23.08 -3.13
N GLN A 39 14.88 23.82 -2.19
CA GLN A 39 15.62 24.60 -1.19
C GLN A 39 16.11 23.73 0.00
N ILE A 40 15.53 22.54 0.21
CA ILE A 40 15.90 21.64 1.31
C ILE A 40 15.98 20.19 0.82
N PRO A 41 17.10 19.78 0.20
CA PRO A 41 17.26 18.44 -0.39
C PRO A 41 17.07 17.30 0.63
N GLN A 42 17.39 17.54 1.91
CA GLN A 42 17.26 16.56 2.99
C GLN A 42 15.80 16.13 3.21
N ILE A 43 14.84 17.06 3.11
CA ILE A 43 13.41 16.75 3.29
C ILE A 43 12.93 15.83 2.16
N GLN A 44 13.43 16.00 0.93
CA GLN A 44 13.07 15.14 -0.20
C GLN A 44 13.50 13.69 0.01
N TYR A 45 14.72 13.46 0.50
CA TYR A 45 15.22 12.11 0.80
C TYR A 45 14.44 11.47 1.94
N ILE A 46 14.12 12.23 2.99
CA ILE A 46 13.33 11.75 4.13
C ILE A 46 11.92 11.34 3.69
N SER A 47 11.26 12.20 2.90
CA SER A 47 9.92 11.93 2.34
C SER A 47 9.88 10.74 1.38
N PHE A 48 11.02 10.33 0.81
CA PHE A 48 11.13 9.16 -0.07
C PHE A 48 11.50 7.88 0.70
N PHE A 49 12.58 7.92 1.49
CA PHE A 49 13.14 6.74 2.13
C PHE A 49 12.28 6.22 3.28
N ILE A 50 11.68 7.12 4.07
CA ILE A 50 10.86 6.69 5.22
C ILE A 50 9.63 5.89 4.77
N PRO A 51 8.79 6.36 3.83
CA PRO A 51 7.66 5.56 3.35
C PRO A 51 8.08 4.26 2.68
N LEU A 52 9.23 4.24 2.00
CA LEU A 52 9.73 3.04 1.34
C LEU A 52 10.17 1.97 2.35
N ILE A 53 10.92 2.37 3.38
CA ILE A 53 11.32 1.48 4.48
C ILE A 53 10.08 0.96 5.21
N ILE A 54 9.14 1.84 5.57
CA ILE A 54 7.88 1.45 6.22
C ILE A 54 7.13 0.45 5.34
N SER A 55 7.02 0.69 4.03
CA SER A 55 6.30 -0.20 3.11
C SER A 55 6.94 -1.59 3.01
N ILE A 56 8.27 -1.66 2.96
CA ILE A 56 9.00 -2.94 2.92
C ILE A 56 8.84 -3.70 4.23
N VAL A 57 9.06 -3.04 5.37
CA VAL A 57 8.92 -3.64 6.70
C VAL A 57 7.49 -4.14 6.92
N PHE A 58 6.51 -3.32 6.55
CA PHE A 58 5.09 -3.67 6.67
C PHE A 58 4.69 -4.82 5.73
N GLY A 59 5.18 -4.80 4.48
CA GLY A 59 4.98 -5.89 3.54
C GLY A 59 5.57 -7.22 4.01
N TYR A 60 6.76 -7.18 4.64
CA TYR A 60 7.39 -8.34 5.25
C TYR A 60 6.61 -8.84 6.48
N ALA A 61 6.17 -7.93 7.36
CA ALA A 61 5.36 -8.27 8.53
C ALA A 61 4.04 -8.94 8.11
N LEU A 62 3.37 -8.40 7.09
CA LEU A 62 2.16 -9.00 6.51
C LEU A 62 2.43 -10.39 5.95
N TYR A 63 3.51 -10.56 5.18
CA TYR A 63 3.91 -11.86 4.66
C TYR A 63 4.11 -12.88 5.79
N HIS A 64 4.79 -12.49 6.86
CA HIS A 64 5.01 -13.36 8.03
C HIS A 64 3.69 -13.70 8.75
N CYS A 65 2.80 -12.72 8.91
CA CYS A 65 1.48 -12.92 9.50
C CYS A 65 0.55 -13.82 8.68
N ILE A 66 0.68 -13.83 7.34
CA ILE A 66 -0.15 -14.68 6.47
C ILE A 66 0.29 -16.15 6.58
N TYR A 67 1.59 -16.40 6.46
CA TYR A 67 2.10 -17.76 6.20
C TYR A 67 2.73 -18.43 7.43
N LYS A 68 3.32 -17.67 8.36
CA LYS A 68 4.02 -18.23 9.53
C LYS A 68 3.22 -18.13 10.83
N LYS A 69 2.34 -17.14 10.97
CA LYS A 69 1.47 -16.97 12.17
C LYS A 69 0.00 -16.73 11.77
N PRO A 70 -0.71 -17.76 11.27
CA PRO A 70 -2.12 -17.62 10.92
C PRO A 70 -2.97 -17.21 12.15
N GLY A 71 -3.98 -16.38 11.95
CA GLY A 71 -4.89 -15.89 13.01
C GLY A 71 -4.63 -14.48 13.54
N THR A 72 -3.56 -13.81 13.11
CA THR A 72 -3.30 -12.40 13.51
C THR A 72 -4.32 -11.44 12.90
N LYS A 73 -4.81 -10.47 13.69
CA LYS A 73 -5.73 -9.40 13.24
C LYS A 73 -5.07 -8.36 12.32
N LEU A 74 -3.76 -8.45 12.06
CA LEU A 74 -3.00 -7.49 11.27
C LEU A 74 -3.56 -7.34 9.85
N LEU A 75 -3.91 -8.43 9.17
CA LEU A 75 -4.52 -8.40 7.83
C LEU A 75 -5.86 -7.67 7.82
N THR A 76 -6.68 -7.90 8.85
CA THR A 76 -7.97 -7.21 9.01
C THR A 76 -7.75 -5.72 9.27
N PHE A 77 -6.78 -5.39 10.13
CA PHE A 77 -6.40 -4.00 10.38
C PHE A 77 -5.94 -3.31 9.10
N CYS A 78 -5.09 -3.95 8.30
CA CYS A 78 -4.64 -3.40 7.02
C CYS A 78 -5.79 -3.13 6.07
N LEU A 79 -6.73 -4.08 5.96
CA LEU A 79 -7.90 -3.92 5.09
C LEU A 79 -8.76 -2.72 5.52
N ILE A 80 -9.00 -2.55 6.82
CA ILE A 80 -9.74 -1.41 7.36
C ILE A 80 -8.96 -0.11 7.18
N ALA A 81 -7.68 -0.09 7.53
CA ALA A 81 -6.83 1.09 7.44
C ALA A 81 -6.69 1.60 6.00
N THR A 82 -6.52 0.68 5.02
CA THR A 82 -6.48 1.05 3.59
C THR A 82 -7.83 1.62 3.14
N ALA A 83 -8.95 1.00 3.54
CA ALA A 83 -10.28 1.51 3.19
C ALA A 83 -10.56 2.89 3.80
N VAL A 84 -10.23 3.08 5.08
CA VAL A 84 -10.36 4.38 5.77
C VAL A 84 -9.48 5.42 5.07
N SER A 85 -8.22 5.10 4.78
CA SER A 85 -7.31 6.01 4.07
C SER A 85 -7.88 6.43 2.72
N MET A 86 -8.41 5.50 1.93
CA MET A 86 -9.01 5.82 0.64
C MET A 86 -10.21 6.76 0.77
N VAL A 87 -11.11 6.48 1.72
CA VAL A 87 -12.29 7.32 1.99
C VAL A 87 -11.87 8.71 2.46
N THR A 88 -10.89 8.80 3.37
CA THR A 88 -10.36 10.09 3.85
C THR A 88 -9.75 10.90 2.70
N THR A 89 -8.93 10.27 1.85
CA THR A 89 -8.34 10.96 0.68
C THR A 89 -9.42 11.44 -0.29
N LEU A 90 -10.45 10.63 -0.54
CA LEU A 90 -11.57 11.01 -1.39
C LEU A 90 -12.37 12.19 -0.80
N LEU A 91 -12.65 12.17 0.50
CA LEU A 91 -13.35 13.25 1.19
C LEU A 91 -12.54 14.55 1.19
N LEU A 92 -11.22 14.48 1.40
CA LEU A 92 -10.34 15.64 1.30
C LEU A 92 -10.37 16.23 -0.11
N PHE A 93 -10.37 15.38 -1.14
CA PHE A 93 -10.47 15.79 -2.53
C PHE A 93 -11.81 16.48 -2.82
N LEU A 94 -12.93 15.87 -2.41
CA LEU A 94 -14.28 16.43 -2.61
C LEU A 94 -14.51 17.73 -1.84
N THR A 95 -13.91 17.89 -0.67
CA THR A 95 -14.04 19.12 0.14
C THR A 95 -13.13 20.25 -0.30
N GLY A 96 -12.32 20.06 -1.35
CA GLY A 96 -11.37 21.07 -1.85
C GLY A 96 -10.29 21.43 -0.83
N LYS A 97 -10.15 20.66 0.25
CA LYS A 97 -9.14 20.86 1.30
C LYS A 97 -7.79 20.25 0.95
N VAL A 98 -7.74 19.49 -0.13
CA VAL A 98 -6.46 19.15 -0.75
C VAL A 98 -5.96 20.42 -1.40
N PRO A 99 -4.79 20.97 -0.99
CA PRO A 99 -4.15 22.04 -1.74
C PRO A 99 -3.83 21.43 -3.10
N LEU A 100 -4.70 21.64 -4.08
CA LEU A 100 -4.41 21.40 -5.47
C LEU A 100 -3.41 22.49 -5.81
N PRO A 101 -2.09 22.20 -5.90
CA PRO A 101 -1.19 23.19 -6.43
C PRO A 101 -1.78 23.62 -7.78
N THR A 102 -1.92 24.92 -7.98
CA THR A 102 -2.58 25.56 -9.13
C THR A 102 -1.96 25.16 -10.48
N TYR A 103 -0.86 24.42 -10.43
CA TYR A 103 -0.17 23.76 -11.51
C TYR A 103 0.07 22.31 -11.08
N ILE A 104 -0.03 21.38 -12.03
CA ILE A 104 0.41 19.96 -12.00
C ILE A 104 -0.78 19.00 -12.22
N PRO A 105 -1.20 18.77 -13.48
CA PRO A 105 -2.03 17.63 -13.87
C PRO A 105 -1.50 16.27 -13.36
N TYR A 106 -0.20 16.17 -13.07
CA TYR A 106 0.43 14.97 -12.51
C TYR A 106 -0.08 14.58 -11.11
N TYR A 107 -0.54 15.54 -10.28
CA TYR A 107 -1.03 15.23 -8.95
C TYR A 107 -2.40 14.52 -9.01
N SER A 108 -3.25 14.92 -9.95
CA SER A 108 -4.52 14.24 -10.24
C SER A 108 -4.29 12.82 -10.76
N VAL A 109 -3.31 12.64 -11.65
CA VAL A 109 -2.92 11.30 -12.16
C VAL A 109 -2.37 10.42 -11.03
N TYR A 110 -1.53 10.98 -10.15
CA TYR A 110 -1.02 10.27 -8.98
C TYR A 110 -2.13 9.84 -8.03
N LEU A 111 -3.08 10.73 -7.74
CA LEU A 111 -4.24 10.41 -6.90
C LEU A 111 -5.06 9.26 -7.49
N ILE A 112 -5.37 9.29 -8.79
CA ILE A 112 -6.09 8.21 -9.48
C ILE A 112 -5.30 6.90 -9.38
N ALA A 113 -4.00 6.92 -9.69
CA ALA A 113 -3.14 5.74 -9.59
C ALA A 113 -3.09 5.17 -8.15
N SER A 114 -3.03 6.04 -7.14
CA SER A 114 -3.04 5.65 -5.73
C SER A 114 -4.37 5.02 -5.31
N GLN A 115 -5.51 5.51 -5.82
CA GLN A 115 -6.82 4.90 -5.55
C GLN A 115 -6.95 3.52 -6.19
N ILE A 116 -6.50 3.37 -7.44
CA ILE A 116 -6.49 2.06 -8.14
C ILE A 116 -5.61 1.05 -7.37
N LEU A 117 -4.40 1.48 -6.96
CA LEU A 117 -3.53 0.65 -6.13
C LEU A 117 -4.21 0.27 -4.81
N GLY A 118 -4.89 1.21 -4.15
CA GLY A 118 -5.65 0.96 -2.93
C GLY A 118 -6.70 -0.15 -3.09
N VAL A 119 -7.48 -0.12 -4.18
CA VAL A 119 -8.43 -1.20 -4.49
C VAL A 119 -7.72 -2.54 -4.68
N CYS A 120 -6.61 -2.56 -5.43
CA CYS A 120 -5.82 -3.78 -5.63
C CYS A 120 -5.29 -4.35 -4.31
N TRP A 121 -4.82 -3.48 -3.40
CA TRP A 121 -4.38 -3.86 -2.05
C TRP A 121 -5.52 -4.46 -1.24
N ILE A 122 -6.71 -3.87 -1.24
CA ILE A 122 -7.88 -4.39 -0.53
C ILE A 122 -8.25 -5.79 -1.05
N VAL A 123 -8.32 -5.97 -2.37
CA VAL A 123 -8.65 -7.27 -2.99
C VAL A 123 -7.61 -8.33 -2.63
N LEU A 124 -6.32 -7.99 -2.65
CA LEU A 124 -5.24 -8.88 -2.27
C LEU A 124 -5.26 -9.22 -0.78
N CYS A 125 -5.40 -8.23 0.10
CA CYS A 125 -5.55 -8.43 1.55
C CYS A 125 -6.74 -9.37 1.85
N TRP A 126 -7.88 -9.18 1.17
CA TRP A 126 -9.04 -10.06 1.35
C TRP A 126 -8.77 -11.51 0.90
N LYS A 127 -8.13 -11.70 -0.26
CA LYS A 127 -7.71 -13.03 -0.73
C LYS A 127 -6.74 -13.70 0.25
N MET A 128 -5.79 -12.95 0.79
CA MET A 128 -4.84 -13.45 1.79
C MET A 128 -5.50 -13.79 3.12
N LEU A 129 -6.52 -13.03 3.53
CA LEU A 129 -7.30 -13.31 4.73
C LEU A 129 -8.06 -14.64 4.59
N LYS A 130 -8.56 -14.97 3.38
CA LYS A 130 -9.13 -16.30 3.09
C LYS A 130 -8.08 -17.41 3.21
N ILE A 131 -6.88 -17.21 2.68
CA ILE A 131 -5.77 -18.17 2.82
C ILE A 131 -5.42 -18.36 4.30
N ASN A 132 -5.25 -17.26 5.04
CA ASN A 132 -4.91 -17.28 6.46
C ASN A 132 -5.95 -18.04 7.29
N LYS A 133 -7.25 -17.79 7.06
CA LYS A 133 -8.35 -18.54 7.71
C LYS A 133 -8.30 -20.04 7.37
N ARG A 134 -8.00 -20.41 6.12
CA ARG A 134 -7.87 -21.81 5.71
C ARG A 134 -6.67 -22.48 6.38
N LEU A 135 -5.52 -21.81 6.41
CA LEU A 135 -4.32 -22.31 7.09
C LEU A 135 -4.55 -22.47 8.60
N LYS A 136 -5.25 -21.53 9.24
CA LYS A 136 -5.64 -21.65 10.66
C LYS A 136 -6.48 -22.90 10.93
N LYS A 137 -7.47 -23.19 10.07
CA LYS A 137 -8.31 -24.40 10.20
C LYS A 137 -7.49 -25.68 10.05
N LEU A 138 -6.48 -25.69 9.19
CA LEU A 138 -5.56 -26.83 9.00
C LEU A 138 -4.57 -26.99 10.17
N SER A 139 -4.19 -25.90 10.83
CA SER A 139 -3.23 -25.93 11.94
C SER A 139 -3.85 -26.09 13.32
N SER A 140 -5.16 -25.94 13.48
CA SER A 140 -5.86 -26.25 14.73
C SER A 140 -6.06 -27.76 14.81
N PRO A 141 -5.46 -28.46 15.79
CA PRO A 141 -5.81 -29.85 16.05
C PRO A 141 -7.30 -29.91 16.39
N LEU A 142 -7.98 -30.93 15.87
CA LEU A 142 -9.34 -31.30 16.27
C LEU A 142 -9.40 -31.34 17.81
N VAL A 143 -10.16 -30.42 18.38
CA VAL A 143 -10.74 -30.53 19.72
C VAL A 143 -12.23 -30.67 19.49
#